data_AF-A0A349EDJ2-F1
#
_entry.id   AF-A0A349EDJ2-F1
#
_cell.length_a   1.000
_cell.length_b   1.000
_cell.length_c   1.000
_cell.angle_alpha   90.00
_cell.angle_beta   90.00
_cell.angle_gamma   90.00
#
_symmetry.space_group_name_H-M   'P 1'
#
loop_
_entity.id
_entity.type
_entity.pdbx_description
1 polymer ?
#
loop_
_entity_poly.entity_id
_entity_poly.type
_entity_poly.pdbx_seq_one_letter_code
_entity_poly.pdbx_strand_id
1 'polypeptide(L)'
;MKHPDGQVRRSQLLNTFGPGALIDLPKHSVLVGGLDDWRGTGALLDEPRLLQKIRRFLPDVQELREPPLDPDSQNPTAGVTVWQFPEWFITQDFIKGRARRLVHRRAVRNGQIEDDDDKKKKYAVVPVRFVRACPKGHIGDIDWYGLVHEGEPRKPQCQKLWMEEQGSSGDLASLWVRCDCGKRRSMAVASKREYEALGHCDGSRLWLGRGHREECDEPNRLLIRSASHAYFSQLLSVISLPEQDDPVMDAVAAEWESLQAVDSLAELQMLCKLLKKVETALQGLDNTAVLDAIRTRRNGGAASSTGNPSPTVKDAELEILTAPTDPIGRDHPDSVFYARVFTPVLTHQGGGNQTPSPLAGEGWGGGASAINRILL
;
A
#
# COMPACT_ATOMS: atom_id res chain seq x y z
N MET A 1 20.01 19.54 -11.32
CA MET A 1 19.05 18.44 -11.07
C MET A 1 17.79 19.06 -10.46
N LYS A 2 16.59 18.53 -10.74
CA LYS A 2 15.36 19.06 -10.11
C LYS A 2 15.33 18.59 -8.66
N HIS A 3 15.16 19.50 -7.71
CA HIS A 3 14.84 19.13 -6.33
C HIS A 3 13.52 18.35 -6.30
N PRO A 4 13.38 17.37 -5.40
CA PRO A 4 12.14 16.63 -5.24
C PRO A 4 11.00 17.56 -4.82
N ASP A 5 9.79 17.29 -5.34
CA ASP A 5 8.60 18.09 -5.05
C ASP A 5 8.11 17.95 -3.60
N GLY A 6 8.59 16.94 -2.86
CA GLY A 6 8.24 16.71 -1.46
C GLY A 6 9.00 15.54 -0.83
N GLN A 7 8.68 15.26 0.44
CA GLN A 7 9.20 14.13 1.20
C GLN A 7 8.04 13.35 1.84
N VAL A 8 8.21 12.04 2.00
CA VAL A 8 7.21 11.14 2.57
C VAL A 8 7.90 10.11 3.46
N ARG A 9 7.23 9.68 4.54
CA ARG A 9 7.77 8.62 5.40
C ARG A 9 7.62 7.27 4.70
N ARG A 10 8.62 6.39 4.80
CA ARG A 10 8.58 5.04 4.20
C ARG A 10 7.31 4.26 4.56
N SER A 11 6.86 4.33 5.82
CA SER A 11 5.63 3.67 6.26
C SER A 11 4.35 4.20 5.59
N GLN A 12 4.34 5.45 5.15
CA GLN A 12 3.20 6.02 4.41
C GLN A 12 3.15 5.48 2.98
N LEU A 13 4.28 5.12 2.37
CA LEU A 13 4.30 4.49 1.04
C LEU A 13 3.68 3.10 1.04
N LEU A 14 3.74 2.37 2.16
CA LEU A 14 3.10 1.06 2.28
C LEU A 14 1.58 1.18 2.49
N ASN A 15 1.15 2.21 3.22
CA ASN A 15 -0.23 2.37 3.64
C ASN A 15 -1.00 3.34 2.75
N THR A 16 -0.76 4.64 2.90
CA THR A 16 -1.63 5.71 2.37
C THR A 16 -1.20 6.24 1.02
N PHE A 17 0.09 6.18 0.70
CA PHE A 17 0.74 6.85 -0.42
C PHE A 17 1.52 5.86 -1.31
N GLY A 18 1.00 4.64 -1.43
CA GLY A 18 1.57 3.62 -2.32
C GLY A 18 1.24 3.87 -3.79
N PRO A 19 1.76 3.02 -4.71
CA PRO A 19 1.49 3.13 -6.14
C PRO A 19 0.00 3.25 -6.46
N GLY A 20 -0.37 4.22 -7.30
CA GLY A 20 -1.77 4.51 -7.62
C GLY A 20 -2.52 5.35 -6.59
N ALA A 21 -1.91 5.70 -5.45
CA ALA A 21 -2.50 6.62 -4.49
C ALA A 21 -2.51 8.06 -5.04
N LEU A 22 -3.56 8.81 -4.69
CA LEU A 22 -3.74 10.19 -5.09
C LEU A 22 -3.38 11.11 -3.93
N ILE A 23 -2.41 12.00 -4.15
CA ILE A 23 -1.86 12.90 -3.13
C ILE A 23 -2.11 14.34 -3.54
N ASP A 24 -2.55 15.15 -2.57
CA ASP A 24 -2.64 16.60 -2.74
C ASP A 24 -1.37 17.30 -2.29
N LEU A 25 -0.71 17.96 -3.25
CA LEU A 25 0.34 18.92 -2.97
C LEU A 25 -0.26 20.34 -2.98
N PRO A 26 0.41 21.34 -2.38
CA PRO A 26 -0.16 22.69 -2.25
C PRO A 26 -0.58 23.36 -3.56
N LYS A 27 0.04 23.00 -4.70
CA LYS A 27 -0.20 23.63 -6.01
C LYS A 27 -0.88 22.71 -7.03
N HIS A 28 -0.81 21.39 -6.82
CA HIS A 28 -1.34 20.41 -7.76
C HIS A 28 -1.52 19.06 -7.05
N SER A 29 -2.27 18.17 -7.67
CA SER A 29 -2.41 16.80 -7.19
C SER A 29 -1.54 15.87 -8.03
N VAL A 30 -1.11 14.77 -7.43
CA VAL A 30 -0.25 13.79 -8.07
C VAL A 30 -0.74 12.38 -7.78
N LEU A 31 -0.55 11.49 -8.75
CA LEU A 31 -0.75 10.06 -8.63
C LEU A 31 0.61 9.41 -8.39
N VAL A 32 0.76 8.61 -7.35
CA VAL A 32 2.01 7.92 -7.05
C VAL A 32 2.31 6.89 -8.14
N GLY A 33 3.54 6.93 -8.66
CA GLY A 33 3.98 6.08 -9.75
C GLY A 33 4.14 4.61 -9.34
N GLY A 34 4.04 3.72 -10.32
CA GLY A 34 4.41 2.31 -10.19
C GLY A 34 5.88 2.14 -9.86
N LEU A 35 6.23 0.96 -9.36
CA LEU A 35 7.59 0.63 -8.94
C LEU A 35 8.61 0.75 -10.08
N ASP A 36 8.18 0.56 -11.33
CA ASP A 36 9.02 0.65 -12.54
C ASP A 36 9.65 2.03 -12.73
N ASP A 37 9.00 3.09 -12.24
CA ASP A 37 9.46 4.47 -12.37
C ASP A 37 10.24 4.96 -11.14
N TRP A 38 10.35 4.15 -10.09
CA TRP A 38 11.05 4.54 -8.87
C TRP A 38 12.56 4.59 -9.11
N ARG A 39 13.24 5.54 -8.46
CA ARG A 39 14.68 5.76 -8.60
C ARG A 39 15.41 5.28 -7.37
N GLY A 40 16.54 4.61 -7.60
CA GLY A 40 17.29 3.96 -6.53
C GLY A 40 16.66 2.63 -6.12
N THR A 41 17.39 1.89 -5.31
CA THR A 41 17.02 0.54 -4.89
C THR A 41 17.15 0.48 -3.38
N GLY A 42 16.07 0.13 -2.70
CA GLY A 42 16.12 -0.06 -1.26
C GLY A 42 16.90 -1.31 -0.86
N ALA A 43 17.18 -1.41 0.43
CA ALA A 43 17.81 -2.59 1.01
C ALA A 43 16.98 -3.84 0.71
N LEU A 44 17.67 -4.96 0.51
CA LEU A 44 17.03 -6.26 0.41
C LEU A 44 16.37 -6.58 1.75
N LEU A 45 15.11 -6.99 1.71
CA LEU A 45 14.36 -7.44 2.86
C LEU A 45 14.30 -8.97 2.83
N ASP A 46 15.09 -9.62 3.68
CA ASP A 46 15.10 -11.07 3.79
C ASP A 46 14.00 -11.54 4.75
N GLU A 47 12.82 -11.82 4.20
CA GLU A 47 11.67 -12.34 4.95
C GLU A 47 11.04 -13.49 4.17
N PRO A 48 11.59 -14.73 4.26
CA PRO A 48 11.18 -15.87 3.45
C PRO A 48 9.69 -16.20 3.56
N ARG A 49 9.12 -16.07 4.77
CA ARG A 49 7.69 -16.31 5.03
C ARG A 49 6.79 -15.30 4.33
N LEU A 50 7.19 -14.02 4.31
CA LEU A 50 6.47 -12.98 3.58
C LEU A 50 6.58 -13.19 2.07
N LEU A 51 7.78 -13.50 1.58
CA LEU A 51 8.02 -13.77 0.16
C LEU A 51 7.21 -14.97 -0.33
N GLN A 52 7.17 -16.07 0.43
CA GLN A 52 6.36 -17.23 0.11
C GLN A 52 4.87 -16.88 0.07
N LYS A 53 4.38 -16.08 1.02
CA LYS A 53 2.99 -15.60 1.06
C LYS A 53 2.66 -14.75 -0.17
N ILE A 54 3.56 -13.86 -0.59
CA ILE A 54 3.39 -13.01 -1.79
C ILE A 54 3.39 -13.85 -3.07
N ARG A 55 4.30 -14.83 -3.19
CA ARG A 55 4.40 -15.72 -4.37
C ARG A 55 3.15 -16.54 -4.65
N ARG A 56 2.27 -16.74 -3.67
CA ARG A 56 0.94 -17.35 -3.89
C ARG A 56 0.04 -16.52 -4.81
N PHE A 57 0.24 -15.21 -4.83
CA PHE A 57 -0.52 -14.26 -5.65
C PHE A 57 0.29 -13.72 -6.83
N LEU A 58 1.60 -13.57 -6.65
CA LEU A 58 2.54 -13.04 -7.65
C LEU A 58 3.76 -13.98 -7.77
N PRO A 59 3.63 -15.09 -8.54
CA PRO A 59 4.65 -16.15 -8.60
C PRO A 59 6.02 -15.67 -9.08
N ASP A 60 6.05 -14.63 -9.90
CA ASP A 60 7.28 -14.12 -10.53
C ASP A 60 8.14 -13.25 -9.58
N VAL A 61 7.63 -12.89 -8.40
CA VAL A 61 8.36 -12.05 -7.43
C VAL A 61 9.56 -12.82 -6.87
N GLN A 62 10.76 -12.31 -7.15
CA GLN A 62 12.02 -12.95 -6.74
C GLN A 62 12.50 -12.50 -5.36
N GLU A 63 12.34 -11.22 -5.04
CA GLU A 63 12.89 -10.60 -3.84
C GLU A 63 11.98 -9.49 -3.32
N LEU A 64 12.12 -9.16 -2.03
CA LEU A 64 11.45 -8.04 -1.40
C LEU A 64 12.48 -6.96 -1.11
N ARG A 65 12.10 -5.70 -1.31
CA ARG A 65 12.96 -4.56 -1.04
C ARG A 65 12.22 -3.49 -0.27
N GLU A 66 12.95 -2.77 0.55
CA GLU A 66 12.43 -1.55 1.17
C GLU A 66 12.17 -0.46 0.12
N PRO A 67 11.26 0.50 0.37
CA PRO A 67 11.18 1.70 -0.43
C PRO A 67 12.51 2.46 -0.47
N PRO A 68 12.89 3.07 -1.61
CA PRO A 68 14.17 3.75 -1.76
C PRO A 68 14.29 4.91 -0.77
N LEU A 69 15.47 5.02 -0.16
CA LEU A 69 15.83 6.10 0.74
C LEU A 69 17.14 6.72 0.25
N ASP A 70 17.16 8.05 0.11
CA ASP A 70 18.38 8.77 -0.21
C ASP A 70 19.02 9.30 1.08
N PRO A 71 20.29 8.95 1.37
CA PRO A 71 20.98 9.47 2.54
C PRO A 71 21.31 10.98 2.40
N ASP A 72 21.42 11.51 1.19
CA ASP A 72 21.64 12.94 0.95
C ASP A 72 20.31 13.67 0.76
N SER A 73 19.83 14.27 1.84
CA SER A 73 18.62 15.09 1.84
C SER A 73 18.74 16.38 0.99
N GLN A 74 19.95 16.87 0.69
CA GLN A 74 20.16 18.11 -0.05
C GLN A 74 20.12 17.89 -1.56
N ASN A 75 20.72 16.79 -2.04
CA ASN A 75 20.74 16.43 -3.46
C ASN A 75 20.32 14.97 -3.70
N PRO A 76 19.06 14.61 -3.42
CA PRO A 76 18.61 13.24 -3.56
C PRO A 76 18.58 12.79 -5.03
N THR A 77 19.09 11.60 -5.25
CA THR A 77 19.15 10.86 -6.52
C THR A 77 18.15 9.70 -6.57
N ALA A 78 17.77 9.17 -5.40
CA ALA A 78 16.74 8.15 -5.23
C ALA A 78 15.40 8.77 -4.80
N GLY A 79 14.29 8.11 -5.13
CA GLY A 79 12.96 8.57 -4.73
C GLY A 79 11.81 7.92 -5.49
N VAL A 80 10.61 8.34 -5.11
CA VAL A 80 9.35 7.87 -5.69
C VAL A 80 8.92 8.83 -6.79
N THR A 81 8.69 8.29 -7.99
CA THR A 81 8.14 9.07 -9.09
C THR A 81 6.65 9.28 -8.90
N VAL A 82 6.17 10.48 -9.22
CA VAL A 82 4.75 10.83 -9.17
C VAL A 82 4.32 11.51 -10.46
N TRP A 83 3.06 11.29 -10.84
CA TRP A 83 2.47 11.81 -12.07
C TRP A 83 1.44 12.89 -11.74
N GLN A 84 1.61 14.11 -12.27
CA GLN A 84 0.61 15.16 -12.08
C GLN A 84 -0.75 14.74 -12.65
N PHE A 85 -1.75 14.65 -11.77
CA PHE A 85 -3.11 14.19 -12.07
C PHE A 85 -4.08 14.76 -11.01
N PRO A 86 -5.29 15.24 -11.37
CA PRO A 86 -5.89 15.26 -12.70
C PRO A 86 -5.21 16.23 -13.68
N GLU A 87 -5.45 16.04 -14.98
CA GLU A 87 -4.97 16.96 -16.02
C GLU A 87 -5.89 18.17 -16.20
N TRP A 88 -7.07 18.17 -15.57
CA TRP A 88 -8.03 19.27 -15.63
C TRP A 88 -8.02 20.14 -14.37
N PHE A 89 -8.20 21.44 -14.60
CA PHE A 89 -8.11 22.50 -13.60
C PHE A 89 -9.32 23.42 -13.70
N ILE A 90 -9.67 24.05 -12.58
CA ILE A 90 -10.72 25.05 -12.47
C ILE A 90 -10.14 26.35 -11.91
N THR A 91 -10.61 27.50 -12.40
CA THR A 91 -10.22 28.79 -11.79
C THR A 91 -10.78 28.92 -10.39
N GLN A 92 -10.02 29.54 -9.50
CA GLN A 92 -10.51 29.85 -8.15
C GLN A 92 -11.58 30.94 -8.19
N ASP A 93 -11.34 31.99 -8.99
CA ASP A 93 -12.27 33.08 -9.16
C ASP A 93 -13.33 32.77 -10.23
N PHE A 94 -14.48 33.40 -10.06
CA PHE A 94 -15.49 33.47 -11.10
C PHE A 94 -15.07 34.46 -12.18
N ILE A 95 -15.05 34.02 -13.44
CA ILE A 95 -14.70 34.86 -14.58
C ILE A 95 -15.96 35.45 -15.22
N LYS A 96 -17.03 34.65 -15.36
CA LYS A 96 -18.28 35.06 -16.01
C LYS A 96 -19.47 34.78 -15.09
N GLY A 97 -19.91 35.78 -14.34
CA GLY A 97 -21.02 35.62 -13.38
C GLY A 97 -20.65 34.63 -12.26
N ARG A 98 -21.36 33.50 -12.18
CA ARG A 98 -21.05 32.38 -11.27
C ARG A 98 -20.34 31.21 -11.96
N ALA A 99 -19.67 31.49 -13.08
CA ALA A 99 -18.95 30.50 -13.87
C ALA A 99 -17.43 30.61 -13.65
N ARG A 100 -16.82 29.48 -13.32
CA ARG A 100 -15.37 29.29 -13.27
C ARG A 100 -14.91 28.58 -14.52
N ARG A 101 -13.72 28.90 -15.02
CA ARG A 101 -13.21 28.29 -16.25
C ARG A 101 -12.68 26.89 -15.95
N LEU A 102 -13.13 25.90 -16.72
CA LEU A 102 -12.57 24.56 -16.71
C LEU A 102 -11.57 24.41 -17.88
N VAL A 103 -10.35 24.00 -17.57
CA VAL A 103 -9.21 24.08 -18.48
C VAL A 103 -8.26 22.90 -18.31
N HIS A 104 -7.70 22.42 -19.42
CA HIS A 104 -6.70 21.36 -19.42
C HIS A 104 -5.32 21.93 -19.08
N ARG A 105 -4.46 21.15 -18.41
CA ARG A 105 -3.11 21.56 -17.95
C ARG A 105 -2.21 22.15 -19.03
N ARG A 106 -2.45 21.78 -20.30
CA ARG A 106 -1.72 22.29 -21.47
C ARG A 106 -1.83 23.82 -21.61
N ALA A 107 -2.92 24.42 -21.13
CA ALA A 107 -3.12 25.87 -21.14
C ALA A 107 -2.72 26.54 -19.81
N VAL A 108 -2.39 25.77 -18.77
CA VAL A 108 -1.97 26.32 -17.47
C VAL A 108 -0.49 26.68 -17.53
N ARG A 109 -0.13 27.86 -17.01
CA ARG A 109 1.24 28.34 -16.88
C ARG A 109 1.46 28.85 -15.46
N ASN A 110 2.46 28.30 -14.76
CA ASN A 110 2.78 28.68 -13.37
C ASN A 110 1.56 28.67 -12.41
N GLY A 111 0.65 27.70 -12.58
CA GLY A 111 -0.56 27.60 -11.75
C GLY A 111 -1.64 28.64 -12.08
N GLN A 112 -1.54 29.30 -13.23
CA GLN A 112 -2.47 30.33 -13.66
C GLN A 112 -2.90 30.14 -15.12
N ILE A 113 -4.02 30.78 -15.48
CA ILE A 113 -4.42 31.00 -16.88
C ILE A 113 -4.63 32.51 -17.12
N GLU A 114 -4.39 32.95 -18.34
CA GLU A 114 -4.70 34.31 -18.79
C GLU A 114 -6.18 34.40 -19.20
N ASP A 115 -6.81 35.55 -18.94
CA ASP A 115 -8.14 35.86 -19.45
C ASP A 115 -8.07 36.04 -20.98
N ASP A 116 -9.05 35.50 -21.69
CA ASP A 116 -9.12 35.62 -23.14
C ASP A 116 -9.59 37.03 -23.57
N ASP A 117 -10.44 37.66 -22.76
CA ASP A 117 -11.04 38.97 -23.00
C ASP A 117 -10.09 40.10 -22.53
N ASP A 118 -9.29 39.87 -21.49
CA ASP A 118 -8.22 40.76 -21.03
C ASP A 118 -6.93 40.01 -20.67
N LYS A 119 -6.00 39.89 -21.63
CA LYS A 119 -4.73 39.16 -21.47
C LYS A 119 -3.85 39.65 -20.32
N LYS A 120 -4.10 40.82 -19.73
CA LYS A 120 -3.38 41.28 -18.53
C LYS A 120 -3.89 40.61 -17.26
N LYS A 121 -5.12 40.14 -17.25
CA LYS A 121 -5.74 39.49 -16.09
C LYS A 121 -5.39 38.00 -16.07
N LYS A 122 -4.94 37.54 -14.91
CA LYS A 122 -4.55 36.14 -14.67
C LYS A 122 -5.38 35.57 -13.54
N TYR A 123 -5.79 34.32 -13.68
CA TYR A 123 -6.54 33.60 -12.67
C TYR A 123 -5.75 32.41 -12.17
N ALA A 124 -5.65 32.29 -10.86
CA ALA A 124 -5.13 31.09 -10.23
C ALA A 124 -6.08 29.91 -10.49
N VAL A 125 -5.50 28.74 -10.72
CA VAL A 125 -6.25 27.51 -10.96
C VAL A 125 -5.89 26.45 -9.94
N VAL A 126 -6.87 25.60 -9.64
CA VAL A 126 -6.72 24.42 -8.79
C VAL A 126 -7.14 23.17 -9.55
N PRO A 127 -6.57 21.99 -9.25
CA PRO A 127 -7.00 20.74 -9.87
C PRO A 127 -8.49 20.50 -9.65
N VAL A 128 -9.18 19.97 -10.65
CA VAL A 128 -10.59 19.62 -10.51
C VAL A 128 -10.76 18.54 -9.45
N ARG A 129 -11.84 18.64 -8.66
CA ARG A 129 -12.10 17.69 -7.55
C ARG A 129 -12.70 16.36 -7.99
N PHE A 130 -13.04 16.21 -9.27
CA PHE A 130 -13.80 15.11 -9.81
C PHE A 130 -12.99 14.34 -10.85
N VAL A 131 -12.95 13.03 -10.67
CA VAL A 131 -12.29 12.10 -11.58
C VAL A 131 -13.24 10.93 -11.86
N ARG A 132 -12.93 10.14 -12.88
CA ARG A 132 -13.63 8.87 -13.13
C ARG A 132 -12.78 7.70 -12.66
N ALA A 133 -13.43 6.65 -12.17
CA ALA A 133 -12.80 5.39 -11.84
C ALA A 133 -13.70 4.21 -12.17
N CYS A 134 -13.12 3.03 -12.39
CA CYS A 134 -13.86 1.79 -12.66
C CYS A 134 -13.63 0.74 -11.55
N PRO A 135 -14.47 -0.32 -11.45
CA PRO A 135 -14.31 -1.41 -10.49
C PRO A 135 -12.97 -2.15 -10.58
N LYS A 136 -12.31 -2.18 -11.74
CA LYS A 136 -10.98 -2.77 -11.94
C LYS A 136 -9.83 -1.88 -11.45
N GLY A 137 -10.11 -0.73 -10.85
CA GLY A 137 -9.09 0.15 -10.25
C GLY A 137 -8.47 1.18 -11.20
N HIS A 138 -8.86 1.22 -12.47
CA HIS A 138 -8.45 2.30 -13.37
C HIS A 138 -9.03 3.65 -12.92
N ILE A 139 -8.21 4.69 -13.01
CA ILE A 139 -8.54 6.08 -12.69
C ILE A 139 -8.19 6.99 -13.87
N GLY A 140 -9.01 8.00 -14.13
CA GLY A 140 -8.76 8.94 -15.21
C GLY A 140 -9.53 10.24 -15.08
N ASP A 141 -9.18 11.20 -15.93
CA ASP A 141 -9.95 12.42 -16.09
C ASP A 141 -11.31 12.13 -16.74
N ILE A 142 -12.33 12.90 -16.35
CA ILE A 142 -13.64 12.88 -17.00
C ILE A 142 -13.48 13.45 -18.41
N ASP A 143 -14.09 12.80 -19.42
CA ASP A 143 -14.27 13.45 -20.73
C ASP A 143 -15.34 14.54 -20.60
N TRP A 144 -14.90 15.74 -20.21
CA TRP A 144 -15.79 16.86 -19.95
C TRP A 144 -16.56 17.31 -21.19
N TYR A 145 -15.98 17.16 -22.39
CA TYR A 145 -16.70 17.48 -23.62
C TYR A 145 -17.76 16.42 -23.91
N GLY A 146 -17.40 15.14 -23.81
CA GLY A 146 -18.33 14.01 -23.94
C GLY A 146 -19.48 14.10 -22.93
N LEU A 147 -19.20 14.45 -21.67
CA LEU A 147 -20.21 14.64 -20.62
C LEU A 147 -21.21 15.75 -20.98
N VAL A 148 -20.73 16.90 -21.45
CA VAL A 148 -21.59 18.05 -21.78
C VAL A 148 -22.40 17.84 -23.06
N HIS A 149 -21.83 17.10 -24.02
CA HIS A 149 -22.46 16.85 -25.31
C HIS A 149 -23.21 15.52 -25.38
N GLU A 150 -23.23 14.74 -24.30
CA GLU A 150 -23.89 13.44 -24.22
C GLU A 150 -23.36 12.44 -25.26
N GLY A 151 -22.04 12.45 -25.46
CA GLY A 151 -21.37 11.62 -26.47
C GLY A 151 -21.51 12.14 -27.91
N GLU A 152 -22.31 13.19 -28.16
CA GLU A 152 -22.37 13.79 -29.48
C GLU A 152 -21.05 14.46 -29.88
N PRO A 153 -20.68 14.42 -31.17
CA PRO A 153 -19.44 15.02 -31.65
C PRO A 153 -19.41 16.52 -31.37
N ARG A 154 -18.27 16.95 -30.85
CA ARG A 154 -17.98 18.35 -30.54
C ARG A 154 -17.98 19.19 -31.83
N LYS A 155 -18.71 20.31 -31.83
CA LYS A 155 -18.67 21.28 -32.94
C LYS A 155 -17.36 22.11 -32.90
N PRO A 156 -16.85 22.63 -34.03
CA PRO A 156 -15.59 23.38 -34.08
C PRO A 156 -15.54 24.60 -33.13
N GLN A 157 -16.67 25.25 -32.92
CA GLN A 157 -16.82 26.39 -32.02
C GLN A 157 -16.75 26.03 -30.53
N CYS A 158 -16.84 24.75 -30.17
CA CYS A 158 -16.93 24.30 -28.77
C CYS A 158 -15.58 24.35 -28.03
N GLN A 159 -14.94 25.51 -27.86
CA GLN A 159 -13.55 25.58 -27.38
C GLN A 159 -13.41 25.69 -25.85
N LYS A 160 -14.48 26.11 -25.18
CA LYS A 160 -14.42 26.51 -23.78
C LYS A 160 -15.49 25.82 -22.95
N LEU A 161 -15.05 25.30 -21.81
CA LEU A 161 -15.87 24.71 -20.75
C LEU A 161 -15.86 25.60 -19.51
N TRP A 162 -17.00 25.62 -18.84
CA TRP A 162 -17.28 26.42 -17.66
C TRP A 162 -17.94 25.54 -16.62
N MET A 163 -17.53 25.66 -15.36
CA MET A 163 -18.23 25.05 -14.25
C MET A 163 -19.01 26.14 -13.53
N GLU A 164 -20.33 25.96 -13.43
CA GLU A 164 -21.28 26.90 -12.88
C GLU A 164 -21.88 26.36 -11.59
N GLU A 165 -21.89 27.18 -10.55
CA GLU A 165 -22.59 26.88 -9.29
C GLU A 165 -23.92 27.63 -9.24
N GLN A 166 -25.00 26.87 -9.19
CA GLN A 166 -26.36 27.37 -9.04
C GLN A 166 -26.86 27.12 -7.62
N GLY A 167 -27.01 28.19 -6.84
CA GLY A 167 -27.44 28.12 -5.45
C GLY A 167 -26.30 28.34 -4.47
N SER A 168 -26.55 28.05 -3.20
CA SER A 168 -25.59 28.20 -2.09
C SER A 168 -25.07 26.87 -1.55
N SER A 169 -25.69 25.74 -1.93
CA SER A 169 -25.18 24.42 -1.55
C SER A 169 -24.05 23.99 -2.49
N GLY A 170 -22.93 23.52 -1.94
CA GLY A 170 -21.78 23.03 -2.71
C GLY A 170 -21.96 21.62 -3.30
N ASP A 171 -23.21 21.17 -3.40
CA ASP A 171 -23.62 19.82 -3.78
C ASP A 171 -23.39 19.53 -5.26
N LEU A 172 -23.47 18.26 -5.64
CA LEU A 172 -23.38 17.86 -7.04
C LEU A 172 -24.55 18.36 -7.89
N ALA A 173 -25.73 18.55 -7.30
CA ALA A 173 -26.93 18.99 -8.02
C ALA A 173 -26.89 20.48 -8.43
N SER A 174 -26.22 21.31 -7.64
CA SER A 174 -26.00 22.72 -7.93
C SER A 174 -24.87 22.96 -8.92
N LEU A 175 -24.06 21.93 -9.22
CA LEU A 175 -22.96 22.01 -10.16
C LEU A 175 -23.35 21.65 -11.58
N TRP A 176 -23.03 22.55 -12.51
CA TRP A 176 -23.27 22.38 -13.92
C TRP A 176 -21.99 22.61 -14.71
N VAL A 177 -21.79 21.84 -15.77
CA VAL A 177 -20.73 22.07 -16.75
C VAL A 177 -21.37 22.60 -18.02
N ARG A 178 -20.91 23.73 -18.52
CA ARG A 178 -21.42 24.40 -19.72
C ARG A 178 -20.31 24.57 -20.76
N CYS A 179 -20.65 24.31 -22.01
CA CYS A 179 -19.83 24.66 -23.16
C CYS A 179 -20.20 26.06 -23.69
N ASP A 180 -19.26 26.75 -24.31
CA ASP A 180 -19.51 27.99 -25.07
C ASP A 180 -20.56 27.86 -26.20
N CYS A 181 -20.82 26.65 -26.71
CA CYS A 181 -21.92 26.41 -27.66
C CYS A 181 -23.33 26.48 -27.04
N GLY A 182 -23.43 26.65 -25.71
CA GLY A 182 -24.69 26.76 -24.97
C GLY A 182 -25.18 25.45 -24.35
N LYS A 183 -24.67 24.29 -24.79
CA LYS A 183 -24.97 23.00 -24.14
C LYS A 183 -24.44 23.00 -22.71
N ARG A 184 -25.22 22.42 -21.79
CA ARG A 184 -24.86 22.28 -20.37
C ARG A 184 -25.38 20.97 -19.80
N ARG A 185 -24.67 20.43 -18.82
CA ARG A 185 -25.03 19.18 -18.13
C ARG A 185 -24.82 19.33 -16.63
N SER A 186 -25.76 18.83 -15.82
CA SER A 186 -25.60 18.78 -14.36
C SER A 186 -24.58 17.71 -13.97
N MET A 187 -23.77 17.95 -12.94
CA MET A 187 -22.87 16.95 -12.38
C MET A 187 -23.59 15.85 -11.60
N ALA A 188 -24.86 16.04 -11.22
CA ALA A 188 -25.64 14.99 -10.56
C ALA A 188 -25.90 13.78 -11.45
N VAL A 189 -25.85 13.92 -12.78
CA VAL A 189 -25.98 12.76 -13.68
C VAL A 189 -24.75 11.86 -13.63
N ALA A 190 -23.58 12.42 -13.30
CA ALA A 190 -22.33 11.66 -13.21
C ALA A 190 -22.24 10.80 -11.94
N SER A 191 -22.99 11.14 -10.87
CA SER A 191 -23.02 10.34 -9.64
C SER A 191 -23.91 9.10 -9.76
N LYS A 192 -24.82 9.06 -10.73
CA LYS A 192 -25.79 7.98 -10.92
C LYS A 192 -25.35 7.06 -12.06
N ARG A 193 -25.14 5.78 -11.74
CA ARG A 193 -24.67 4.77 -12.70
C ARG A 193 -25.66 4.52 -13.85
N GLU A 194 -26.95 4.67 -13.58
CA GLU A 194 -28.05 4.46 -14.54
C GLU A 194 -27.95 5.31 -15.81
N TYR A 195 -27.25 6.46 -15.74
CA TYR A 195 -27.13 7.36 -16.88
C TYR A 195 -25.86 7.13 -17.70
N GLU A 196 -24.93 6.29 -17.22
CA GLU A 196 -23.64 6.02 -17.87
C GLU A 196 -22.91 7.28 -18.36
N ALA A 197 -23.12 8.41 -17.67
CA ALA A 197 -22.73 9.73 -18.18
C ALA A 197 -21.21 9.94 -18.29
N LEU A 198 -20.43 9.05 -17.66
CA LEU A 198 -18.97 9.04 -17.68
C LEU A 198 -18.40 8.03 -18.69
N GLY A 199 -19.26 7.35 -19.45
CA GLY A 199 -18.89 6.33 -20.42
C GLY A 199 -18.20 5.11 -19.82
N HIS A 200 -17.62 4.29 -20.69
CA HIS A 200 -16.91 3.07 -20.34
C HIS A 200 -15.43 3.37 -20.08
N CYS A 201 -14.79 2.54 -19.25
CA CYS A 201 -13.39 2.67 -18.92
C CYS A 201 -12.53 2.51 -20.18
N ASP A 202 -11.40 3.22 -20.25
CA ASP A 202 -10.46 3.11 -21.36
C ASP A 202 -9.16 2.39 -20.96
N GLY A 203 -9.20 1.69 -19.81
CA GLY A 203 -8.10 0.90 -19.27
C GLY A 203 -6.84 1.70 -18.93
N SER A 204 -6.94 3.02 -18.73
CA SER A 204 -5.79 3.86 -18.44
C SER A 204 -5.16 3.52 -17.09
N ARG A 205 -3.86 3.19 -17.10
CA ARG A 205 -3.05 2.90 -15.91
C ARG A 205 -2.08 4.05 -15.67
N LEU A 206 -2.64 5.22 -15.34
CA LEU A 206 -1.89 6.48 -15.27
C LEU A 206 -0.73 6.46 -14.26
N TRP A 207 -0.76 5.58 -13.27
CA TRP A 207 0.33 5.40 -12.30
C TRP A 207 1.56 4.73 -12.92
N LEU A 208 1.42 4.00 -14.03
CA LEU A 208 2.55 3.46 -14.80
C LEU A 208 3.05 4.44 -15.87
N GLY A 209 2.57 5.69 -15.84
CA GLY A 209 2.90 6.69 -16.84
C GLY A 209 1.93 6.72 -18.03
N ARG A 210 2.24 7.61 -19.00
CA ARG A 210 1.36 7.85 -20.15
C ARG A 210 1.47 6.71 -21.16
N GLY A 211 0.33 6.29 -21.71
CA GLY A 211 0.27 5.28 -22.77
C GLY A 211 0.11 3.86 -22.25
N HIS A 212 0.26 3.63 -20.95
CA HIS A 212 -0.02 2.34 -20.33
C HIS A 212 -1.54 2.13 -20.27
N ARG A 213 -2.03 1.23 -21.11
CA ARG A 213 -3.43 0.81 -21.16
C ARG A 213 -3.55 -0.70 -21.12
N GLU A 214 -4.71 -1.17 -20.70
CA GLU A 214 -5.13 -2.57 -20.83
C GLU A 214 -6.59 -2.63 -21.30
N GLU A 215 -7.06 -3.81 -21.67
CA GLU A 215 -8.45 -3.98 -22.10
C GLU A 215 -9.39 -3.87 -20.90
N CYS A 216 -10.29 -2.89 -20.97
CA CYS A 216 -11.31 -2.66 -19.96
C CYS A 216 -12.53 -2.06 -20.62
N ASP A 217 -13.71 -2.53 -20.24
CA ASP A 217 -15.01 -2.01 -20.69
C ASP A 217 -15.96 -1.89 -19.50
N GLU A 218 -15.43 -1.63 -18.31
CA GLU A 218 -16.26 -1.44 -17.13
C GLU A 218 -16.87 -0.03 -17.11
N PRO A 219 -18.11 0.15 -16.63
CA PRO A 219 -18.72 1.47 -16.54
C PRO A 219 -17.96 2.35 -15.52
N ASN A 220 -17.63 3.57 -15.94
CA ASN A 220 -16.99 4.54 -15.08
C ASN A 220 -17.94 5.08 -14.01
N ARG A 221 -17.38 5.46 -12.87
CA ARG A 221 -18.08 6.06 -11.73
C ARG A 221 -17.41 7.36 -11.35
N LEU A 222 -18.19 8.32 -10.87
CA LEU A 222 -17.67 9.56 -10.34
C LEU A 222 -16.96 9.30 -9.02
N LEU A 223 -15.73 9.79 -8.91
CA LEU A 223 -14.94 9.75 -7.70
C LEU A 223 -14.51 11.17 -7.33
N ILE A 224 -14.58 11.49 -6.05
CA ILE A 224 -14.02 12.74 -5.52
C ILE A 224 -12.56 12.48 -5.18
N ARG A 225 -11.69 13.33 -5.71
CA ARG A 225 -10.23 13.24 -5.62
C ARG A 225 -9.70 13.12 -4.17
N SER A 226 -10.39 13.74 -3.21
CA SER A 226 -10.05 13.74 -1.79
C SER A 226 -10.87 12.73 -0.96
N ALA A 227 -11.62 11.84 -1.61
CA ALA A 227 -12.43 10.87 -0.88
C ALA A 227 -11.56 9.76 -0.28
N SER A 228 -11.88 9.32 0.93
CA SER A 228 -11.19 8.21 1.62
C SER A 228 -11.28 6.88 0.86
N HIS A 229 -12.27 6.72 -0.01
CA HIS A 229 -12.44 5.52 -0.84
C HIS A 229 -11.77 5.62 -2.22
N ALA A 230 -10.94 6.65 -2.45
CA ALA A 230 -10.22 6.80 -3.70
C ALA A 230 -9.05 5.81 -3.83
N TYR A 231 -8.50 5.33 -2.72
CA TYR A 231 -7.38 4.39 -2.70
C TYR A 231 -7.42 3.54 -1.42
N PHE A 232 -7.13 2.25 -1.57
CA PHE A 232 -6.91 1.32 -0.46
C PHE A 232 -5.70 0.45 -0.78
N SER A 233 -4.72 0.39 0.12
CA SER A 233 -3.64 -0.57 0.00
C SER A 233 -4.12 -1.97 0.35
N GLN A 234 -3.61 -2.97 -0.38
CA GLN A 234 -3.74 -4.36 0.01
C GLN A 234 -2.46 -4.75 0.78
N LEU A 235 -2.59 -4.86 2.10
CA LEU A 235 -1.46 -5.13 2.98
C LEU A 235 -1.33 -6.63 3.23
N LEU A 236 -0.12 -7.15 2.98
CA LEU A 236 0.31 -8.45 3.46
C LEU A 236 1.38 -8.22 4.52
N SER A 237 1.12 -8.73 5.72
CA SER A 237 2.08 -8.71 6.82
C SER A 237 2.40 -10.12 7.30
N VAL A 238 3.57 -10.23 7.90
CA VAL A 238 4.01 -11.32 8.78
C VAL A 238 4.64 -10.68 10.01
N ILE A 239 4.60 -11.36 11.14
CA ILE A 239 5.38 -10.96 12.31
C ILE A 239 6.81 -11.42 12.03
N SER A 240 7.72 -10.46 11.90
CA SER A 240 9.16 -10.75 11.90
C SER A 240 9.50 -11.25 13.30
N LEU A 241 9.74 -12.55 13.38
CA LEU A 241 10.22 -13.18 14.59
C LEU A 241 11.71 -13.37 14.33
N PRO A 242 12.60 -12.98 15.26
CA PRO A 242 13.97 -13.44 15.16
C PRO A 242 13.88 -14.96 15.00
N GLU A 243 14.55 -15.49 13.98
CA GLU A 243 14.79 -16.92 13.94
C GLU A 243 15.33 -17.26 15.33
N GLN A 244 14.66 -18.17 16.06
CA GLN A 244 15.18 -18.64 17.34
C GLN A 244 16.65 -18.94 17.08
N ASP A 245 17.57 -18.41 17.90
CA ASP A 245 19.02 -18.63 17.79
C ASP A 245 19.26 -20.13 17.58
N ASP A 246 19.26 -20.56 16.32
CA ASP A 246 19.46 -21.94 15.90
C ASP A 246 20.87 -21.91 15.34
N PRO A 247 21.87 -22.14 16.19
CA PRO A 247 23.27 -22.06 15.79
C PRO A 247 23.57 -22.98 14.60
N VAL A 248 22.73 -23.99 14.33
CA VAL A 248 22.82 -24.83 13.13
C VAL A 248 22.40 -24.07 11.88
N MET A 249 21.27 -23.37 11.90
CA MET A 249 20.76 -22.61 10.76
C MET A 249 21.64 -21.40 10.44
N ASP A 250 22.17 -20.71 11.46
CA ASP A 250 23.10 -19.59 11.29
C ASP A 250 24.42 -20.03 10.64
N ALA A 251 24.98 -21.14 11.10
CA ALA A 251 26.20 -21.70 10.52
C ALA A 251 25.98 -22.15 9.07
N VAL A 252 24.81 -22.72 8.76
CA VAL A 252 24.43 -23.07 7.39
C VAL A 252 24.21 -21.83 6.52
N ALA A 253 23.67 -20.75 7.09
CA ALA A 253 23.47 -19.47 6.40
C ALA A 253 24.80 -18.83 5.99
N ALA A 254 25.76 -18.77 6.93
CA ALA A 254 27.05 -18.15 6.75
C ALA A 254 27.85 -18.76 5.59
N GLU A 255 27.69 -20.06 5.35
CA GLU A 255 28.44 -20.81 4.33
C GLU A 255 27.54 -21.41 3.23
N TRP A 256 26.35 -20.83 3.02
CA TRP A 256 25.33 -21.38 2.13
C TRP A 256 25.82 -21.65 0.70
N GLU A 257 26.63 -20.76 0.11
CA GLU A 257 27.20 -20.95 -1.23
C GLU A 257 27.98 -22.26 -1.37
N SER A 258 28.65 -22.68 -0.30
CA SER A 258 29.45 -23.91 -0.26
C SER A 258 28.60 -25.13 0.08
N LEU A 259 27.51 -24.95 0.86
CA LEU A 259 26.68 -26.03 1.40
C LEU A 259 25.45 -26.36 0.54
N GLN A 260 25.04 -25.46 -0.36
CA GLN A 260 23.82 -25.60 -1.15
C GLN A 260 23.75 -26.89 -1.99
N ALA A 261 24.89 -27.48 -2.37
CA ALA A 261 24.99 -28.68 -3.21
C ALA A 261 25.17 -29.99 -2.44
N VAL A 262 25.20 -29.96 -1.10
CA VAL A 262 25.48 -31.14 -0.25
C VAL A 262 24.23 -31.99 -0.05
N ASP A 263 24.25 -33.26 -0.45
CA ASP A 263 23.10 -34.16 -0.32
C ASP A 263 23.30 -35.33 0.65
N SER A 264 24.55 -35.58 1.05
CA SER A 264 24.89 -36.67 1.96
C SER A 264 25.86 -36.26 3.07
N LEU A 265 25.83 -37.01 4.18
CA LEU A 265 26.79 -36.84 5.29
C LEU A 265 28.25 -37.01 4.83
N ALA A 266 28.49 -37.88 3.85
CA ALA A 266 29.83 -38.11 3.32
C ALA A 266 30.36 -36.86 2.58
N GLU A 267 29.51 -36.19 1.80
CA GLU A 267 29.85 -34.94 1.11
C GLU A 267 30.06 -33.79 2.10
N LEU A 268 29.21 -33.69 3.13
CA LEU A 268 29.37 -32.69 4.21
C LEU A 268 30.74 -32.86 4.89
N GLN A 269 31.08 -34.08 5.29
CA GLN A 269 32.37 -34.38 5.93
C GLN A 269 33.55 -34.13 5.00
N MET A 270 33.39 -34.39 3.71
CA MET A 270 34.42 -34.11 2.71
C MET A 270 34.63 -32.60 2.54
N LEU A 271 33.56 -31.81 2.51
CA LEU A 271 33.63 -30.35 2.47
C LEU A 271 34.25 -29.74 3.72
N CYS A 272 33.92 -30.25 4.91
CA CYS A 272 34.60 -29.84 6.16
C CYS A 272 36.11 -30.11 6.08
N LYS A 273 36.55 -31.22 5.47
CA LYS A 273 37.99 -31.51 5.29
C LYS A 273 38.67 -30.62 4.23
N LEU A 274 37.94 -30.23 3.19
CA LEU A 274 38.47 -29.44 2.07
C LEU A 274 38.50 -27.94 2.37
N LEU A 275 37.48 -27.43 3.07
CA LEU A 275 37.26 -26.00 3.29
C LEU A 275 37.27 -25.68 4.79
N LYS A 276 38.40 -25.16 5.28
CA LYS A 276 38.56 -24.72 6.68
C LYS A 276 37.48 -23.73 7.16
N LYS A 277 36.96 -22.90 6.27
CA LYS A 277 35.87 -21.96 6.59
C LYS A 277 34.58 -22.69 6.98
N VAL A 278 34.24 -23.77 6.26
CA VAL A 278 33.07 -24.61 6.54
C VAL A 278 33.30 -25.43 7.81
N GLU A 279 34.51 -25.96 8.01
CA GLU A 279 34.87 -26.65 9.26
C GLU A 279 34.73 -25.74 10.49
N THR A 280 35.20 -24.50 10.38
CA THR A 280 35.15 -23.52 11.48
C THR A 280 33.70 -23.10 11.76
N ALA A 281 32.89 -22.89 10.72
CA ALA A 281 31.48 -22.52 10.86
C ALA A 281 30.64 -23.66 11.48
N LEU A 282 30.94 -24.92 11.12
CA LEU A 282 30.20 -26.09 11.60
C LEU A 282 30.79 -26.73 12.88
N GLN A 283 31.80 -26.10 13.48
CA GLN A 283 32.53 -26.67 14.60
C GLN A 283 31.63 -26.82 15.84
N GLY A 284 31.48 -28.05 16.34
CA GLY A 284 30.69 -28.34 17.53
C GLY A 284 29.19 -28.54 17.25
N LEU A 285 28.76 -28.50 15.99
CA LEU A 285 27.39 -28.80 15.57
C LEU A 285 27.24 -30.26 15.15
N ASP A 286 26.03 -30.79 15.31
CA ASP A 286 25.71 -32.14 14.87
C ASP A 286 25.56 -32.21 13.34
N ASN A 287 26.32 -33.09 12.70
CA ASN A 287 26.34 -33.23 11.24
C ASN A 287 24.98 -33.66 10.67
N THR A 288 24.19 -34.43 11.42
CA THR A 288 22.83 -34.80 10.99
C THR A 288 21.88 -33.61 11.03
N ALA A 289 21.91 -32.82 12.10
CA ALA A 289 21.13 -31.58 12.19
C ALA A 289 21.51 -30.57 11.08
N VAL A 290 22.80 -30.42 10.77
CA VAL A 290 23.29 -29.55 9.68
C VAL A 290 22.77 -30.00 8.32
N LEU A 291 22.76 -31.31 8.04
CA LEU A 291 22.26 -31.84 6.77
C LEU A 291 20.75 -31.59 6.61
N ASP A 292 19.98 -31.74 7.69
CA ASP A 292 18.55 -31.48 7.69
C ASP A 292 18.24 -29.97 7.58
N ALA A 293 19.05 -29.12 8.19
CA ALA A 293 19.01 -27.66 8.01
C ALA A 293 19.29 -27.25 6.55
N ILE A 294 20.30 -27.84 5.91
CA ILE A 294 20.60 -27.63 4.49
C ILE A 294 19.41 -28.02 3.60
N ARG A 295 18.80 -29.18 3.86
CA ARG A 295 17.61 -29.64 3.14
C ARG A 295 16.41 -28.72 3.34
N THR A 296 16.18 -28.29 4.58
CA THR A 296 15.09 -27.37 4.94
C THR A 296 15.24 -26.04 4.23
N ARG A 297 16.45 -25.47 4.21
CA ARG A 297 16.77 -24.23 3.51
C ARG A 297 16.66 -24.37 1.99
N ARG A 298 17.14 -25.48 1.41
CA ARG A 298 17.02 -25.76 -0.04
C ARG A 298 15.58 -25.87 -0.49
N ASN A 299 14.74 -26.51 0.33
CA ASN A 299 13.32 -26.70 0.05
C ASN A 299 12.45 -25.52 0.51
N GLY A 300 13.04 -24.38 0.92
CA GLY A 300 12.33 -23.16 1.28
C GLY A 300 11.43 -23.28 2.51
N GLY A 301 11.84 -24.05 3.52
CA GLY A 301 11.08 -24.25 4.76
C GLY A 301 9.91 -25.24 4.63
N ALA A 302 9.88 -26.06 3.58
CA ALA A 302 8.91 -27.15 3.48
C ALA A 302 9.38 -28.34 4.33
N ALA A 303 9.07 -28.29 5.63
CA ALA A 303 8.98 -29.51 6.43
C ALA A 303 7.98 -30.45 5.73
N SER A 304 8.51 -31.56 5.23
CA SER A 304 7.73 -32.63 4.63
C SER A 304 7.02 -33.39 5.75
N SER A 305 5.89 -32.88 6.22
CA SER A 305 4.97 -33.66 7.04
C SER A 305 3.95 -34.35 6.12
N THR A 306 4.09 -35.67 6.04
CA THR A 306 3.07 -36.57 5.52
C THR A 306 1.69 -36.20 6.06
N GLY A 307 0.77 -35.81 5.17
CA GLY A 307 -0.67 -35.97 5.36
C GLY A 307 -1.45 -34.86 6.08
N ASN A 308 -0.85 -33.73 6.49
CA ASN A 308 -1.60 -32.60 7.06
C ASN A 308 -1.38 -31.31 6.23
N PRO A 309 -2.39 -30.44 6.09
CA PRO A 309 -2.26 -29.18 5.37
C PRO A 309 -1.12 -28.37 5.99
N SER A 310 -0.21 -27.85 5.15
CA SER A 310 0.90 -26.99 5.56
C SER A 310 0.40 -25.91 6.54
N PRO A 311 1.06 -25.69 7.69
CA PRO A 311 0.61 -24.69 8.66
C PRO A 311 0.42 -23.34 7.96
N THR A 312 -0.68 -22.65 8.25
CA THR A 312 -0.81 -21.28 7.76
C THR A 312 0.28 -20.42 8.40
N VAL A 313 0.64 -19.28 7.79
CA VAL A 313 1.60 -18.34 8.40
C VAL A 313 1.22 -18.01 9.84
N LYS A 314 -0.09 -17.92 10.12
CA LYS A 314 -0.61 -17.68 11.47
C LYS A 314 -0.36 -18.85 12.42
N ASP A 315 -0.46 -20.08 11.93
CA ASP A 315 -0.20 -21.27 12.76
C ASP A 315 1.28 -21.36 13.10
N ALA A 316 2.17 -21.07 12.13
CA ALA A 316 3.61 -21.00 12.38
C ALA A 316 4.00 -19.84 13.31
N GLU A 317 3.37 -18.66 13.16
CA GLU A 317 3.55 -17.54 14.09
C GLU A 317 3.07 -17.90 15.50
N LEU A 318 1.90 -18.55 15.61
CA LEU A 318 1.34 -18.97 16.89
C LEU A 318 2.21 -20.04 17.55
N GLU A 319 2.72 -21.00 16.79
CA GLU A 319 3.62 -22.06 17.28
C GLU A 319 4.89 -21.46 17.86
N ILE A 320 5.53 -20.50 17.18
CA ILE A 320 6.71 -19.81 17.72
C ILE A 320 6.36 -18.97 18.96
N LEU A 321 5.22 -18.25 18.95
CA LEU A 321 4.79 -17.42 20.08
C LEU A 321 4.34 -18.24 21.29
N THR A 322 3.93 -19.50 21.09
CA THR A 322 3.50 -20.42 22.15
C THR A 322 4.55 -21.48 22.48
N ALA A 323 5.67 -21.50 21.74
CA ALA A 323 6.79 -22.38 22.02
C ALA A 323 7.31 -22.13 23.45
N PRO A 324 7.68 -23.19 24.19
CA PRO A 324 8.32 -23.04 25.49
C PRO A 324 9.56 -22.18 25.33
N THR A 325 9.51 -20.94 25.82
CA THR A 325 10.64 -20.03 25.78
C THR A 325 11.45 -20.27 27.04
N ASP A 326 12.74 -20.58 26.89
CA ASP A 326 13.66 -20.61 28.02
C ASP A 326 13.66 -19.23 28.71
N PRO A 327 13.85 -19.19 30.05
CA PRO A 327 13.91 -17.93 30.77
C PRO A 327 15.04 -17.05 30.21
N ILE A 328 14.69 -15.85 29.77
CA ILE A 328 15.63 -14.85 29.29
C ILE A 328 16.22 -14.13 30.50
N GLY A 329 17.53 -14.25 30.71
CA GLY A 329 18.25 -13.58 31.79
C GLY A 329 18.31 -14.38 33.10
N ARG A 330 18.74 -13.72 34.20
CA ARG A 330 18.90 -14.34 35.53
C ARG A 330 17.96 -13.72 36.56
N ASP A 331 17.30 -14.55 37.36
CA ASP A 331 16.46 -14.13 38.49
C ASP A 331 17.35 -13.69 39.66
N HIS A 332 17.98 -12.51 39.53
CA HIS A 332 18.91 -11.95 40.49
C HIS A 332 18.78 -10.41 40.54
N PRO A 333 18.91 -9.76 41.71
CA PRO A 333 18.80 -8.30 41.84
C PRO A 333 19.78 -7.49 40.97
N ASP A 334 20.94 -8.08 40.68
CA ASP A 334 21.97 -7.46 39.82
C ASP A 334 21.77 -7.75 38.32
N SER A 335 20.70 -8.45 37.95
CA SER A 335 20.37 -8.71 36.54
C SER A 335 19.64 -7.51 35.92
N VAL A 336 20.05 -7.13 34.71
CA VAL A 336 19.42 -6.03 33.96
C VAL A 336 17.99 -6.42 33.52
N PHE A 337 17.74 -7.70 33.31
CA PHE A 337 16.44 -8.21 32.84
C PHE A 337 16.27 -9.69 33.21
N TYR A 338 15.04 -10.07 33.57
CA TYR A 338 14.63 -11.46 33.73
C TYR A 338 13.21 -11.62 33.20
N ALA A 339 13.01 -12.56 32.28
CA ALA A 339 11.69 -12.95 31.80
C ALA A 339 11.58 -14.47 31.80
N ARG A 340 10.41 -14.97 32.18
CA ARG A 340 10.05 -16.39 32.11
C ARG A 340 8.61 -16.53 31.66
N VAL A 341 8.27 -17.67 31.08
CA VAL A 341 6.87 -18.04 30.84
C VAL A 341 6.18 -18.22 32.19
N PHE A 342 5.20 -17.36 32.49
CA PHE A 342 4.40 -17.48 33.69
C PHE A 342 3.24 -18.45 33.45
N THR A 343 3.26 -19.60 34.15
CA THR A 343 2.13 -20.52 34.15
C THR A 343 1.26 -20.22 35.38
N PRO A 344 0.09 -19.56 35.24
CA PRO A 344 -0.76 -19.26 36.37
C PRO A 344 -1.29 -20.55 36.98
N VAL A 345 -0.98 -20.79 38.26
CA VAL A 345 -1.63 -21.85 39.04
C VAL A 345 -3.00 -21.32 39.46
N LEU A 346 -4.06 -21.79 38.79
CA LEU A 346 -5.43 -21.48 39.19
C LEU A 346 -5.76 -22.26 40.48
N THR A 347 -5.51 -21.64 41.64
CA THR A 347 -5.99 -22.16 42.92
C THR A 347 -7.47 -21.79 43.09
N HIS A 348 -8.36 -22.77 42.89
CA HIS A 348 -9.74 -22.66 43.36
C HIS A 348 -9.73 -22.68 44.90
N GLN A 349 -9.72 -21.52 45.54
CA GLN A 349 -10.06 -21.40 46.96
C GLN A 349 -11.58 -21.26 47.07
N GLY A 350 -12.24 -22.36 47.44
CA GLY A 350 -13.64 -22.37 47.82
C GLY A 350 -13.84 -21.84 49.25
N GLY A 351 -14.91 -21.06 49.44
CA GLY A 351 -15.61 -20.91 50.72
C GLY A 351 -15.60 -19.49 51.32
N GLY A 352 -16.74 -18.79 51.25
CA GLY A 352 -16.94 -17.57 52.03
C GLY A 352 -18.12 -16.69 51.58
N ASN A 353 -19.31 -17.06 52.03
CA ASN A 353 -20.61 -16.47 51.73
C ASN A 353 -20.76 -14.99 52.18
N GLN A 354 -20.87 -14.03 51.25
CA GLN A 354 -21.53 -12.73 51.48
C GLN A 354 -22.34 -12.31 50.25
N THR A 355 -23.64 -12.13 50.49
CA THR A 355 -24.70 -11.72 49.56
C THR A 355 -24.40 -10.39 48.84
N PRO A 356 -24.58 -10.29 47.52
CA PRO A 356 -24.80 -9.01 46.85
C PRO A 356 -26.29 -8.63 46.93
N SER A 357 -26.57 -7.43 47.44
CA SER A 357 -27.89 -6.78 47.35
C SER A 357 -28.07 -6.11 45.98
N PRO A 358 -29.30 -5.96 45.47
CA PRO A 358 -29.58 -5.97 44.04
C PRO A 358 -29.80 -4.58 43.44
N LEU A 359 -29.39 -4.41 42.18
CA LEU A 359 -30.15 -3.64 41.21
C LEU A 359 -30.18 -4.44 39.91
N ALA A 360 -31.31 -5.10 39.69
CA ALA A 360 -31.65 -5.81 38.48
C ALA A 360 -32.05 -4.82 37.37
N GLY A 361 -31.71 -5.20 36.14
CA GLY A 361 -32.16 -4.56 34.91
C GLY A 361 -31.64 -5.33 33.69
N GLU A 362 -32.22 -6.53 33.49
CA GLU A 362 -32.53 -7.21 32.20
C GLU A 362 -31.64 -6.85 30.99
N GLY A 363 -30.87 -7.76 30.37
CA GLY A 363 -31.36 -8.91 29.63
C GLY A 363 -30.34 -9.29 28.53
N TRP A 364 -29.79 -10.50 28.66
CA TRP A 364 -29.13 -11.40 27.71
C TRP A 364 -28.83 -10.93 26.26
N GLY A 365 -27.56 -11.06 25.86
CA GLY A 365 -27.16 -11.05 24.45
C GLY A 365 -25.67 -11.15 24.14
N GLY A 366 -24.97 -12.18 24.63
CA GLY A 366 -23.81 -12.79 23.94
C GLY A 366 -22.43 -12.11 24.02
N GLY A 367 -21.45 -12.87 24.53
CA GLY A 367 -20.05 -12.80 24.06
C GLY A 367 -19.09 -11.87 24.81
N ALA A 368 -18.59 -12.38 25.94
CA ALA A 368 -17.33 -11.99 26.57
C ALA A 368 -16.15 -11.96 25.55
N SER A 369 -15.05 -11.27 25.76
CA SER A 369 -14.66 -10.19 26.66
C SER A 369 -13.33 -9.69 26.10
N ALA A 370 -13.14 -8.38 26.21
CA ALA A 370 -11.89 -7.64 26.11
C ALA A 370 -10.60 -8.47 26.29
N ILE A 371 -9.75 -8.45 25.26
CA ILE A 371 -8.32 -8.72 25.41
C ILE A 371 -7.60 -7.39 25.32
N ASN A 372 -6.90 -7.09 26.41
CA ASN A 372 -6.11 -5.90 26.63
C ASN A 372 -5.01 -5.75 25.57
N ARG A 373 -4.86 -4.51 25.11
CA ARG A 373 -3.72 -4.00 24.36
C ARG A 373 -2.41 -4.27 25.11
N ILE A 374 -1.46 -4.91 24.45
CA ILE A 374 -0.04 -4.60 24.61
C ILE A 374 0.52 -4.42 23.20
N LEU A 375 0.94 -3.18 22.94
CA LEU A 375 1.79 -2.77 21.81
C LEU A 375 3.24 -2.97 22.26
N LEU A 376 4.05 -3.58 21.40
CA LEU A 376 5.45 -3.23 21.22
C LEU A 376 5.64 -2.86 19.75
#